data_AF-A0A8T5KD69-F1
#
_entry.id   AF-A0A8T5KD69-F1
#
_cell.length_a   1.000
_cell.length_b   1.000
_cell.length_c   1.000
_cell.angle_alpha   90.00
_cell.angle_beta   90.00
_cell.angle_gamma   90.00
#
_symmetry.space_group_name_H-M   'P 1'
#
loop_
_entity.id
_entity.type
_entity.pdbx_description
1 polymer ?
#
loop_
_entity_poly.entity_id
_entity_poly.type
_entity_poly.pdbx_seq_one_letter_code
_entity_poly.pdbx_strand_id
1 'polypeptide(L)' 'MKKDTVDLIVLGIAHSLNHSLFLVLPPLLGNIADDLGTSLTVIGLISTITFLTYGTGALIGGPLSDRLGSVKVARINIG' A
#
# COMPACT_ATOMS: atom_id res chain seq x y z
N MET A 1 -14.37 8.80 -24.28
CA MET A 1 -12.91 8.68 -24.02
C MET A 1 -12.42 7.36 -24.57
N LYS A 2 -11.17 7.26 -25.02
CA LYS A 2 -10.57 5.97 -25.40
C LYS A 2 -10.48 5.07 -24.17
N LYS A 3 -10.65 3.76 -24.36
CA LYS A 3 -10.60 2.77 -23.26
C LYS A 3 -9.30 2.87 -22.46
N ASP A 4 -8.17 2.97 -23.14
CA ASP A 4 -6.85 3.08 -22.50
C ASP A 4 -6.74 4.31 -21.58
N THR A 5 -7.40 5.42 -21.95
CA THR A 5 -7.42 6.63 -21.11
C THR A 5 -8.21 6.39 -19.83
N VAL A 6 -9.31 5.64 -19.90
CA VAL A 6 -10.10 5.27 -18.72
C VAL A 6 -9.29 4.35 -17.81
N ASP A 7 -8.61 3.35 -18.38
CA ASP A 7 -7.77 2.41 -17.63
C ASP A 7 -6.65 3.15 -16.88
N LEU A 8 -5.95 4.08 -17.54
CA LEU A 8 -4.91 4.89 -16.91
C LEU A 8 -5.45 5.80 -15.79
N ILE A 9 -6.64 6.38 -15.95
CA ILE A 9 -7.26 7.20 -14.91
C ILE A 9 -7.61 6.34 -13.69
N VAL A 10 -8.22 5.18 -13.90
CA VAL A 10 -8.59 4.27 -12.80
C VAL A 10 -7.33 3.79 -12.07
N LEU A 11 -6.29 3.39 -12.80
CA LEU A 11 -5.00 3.00 -12.21
C LEU A 11 -4.34 4.17 -11.46
N GLY A 12 -4.38 5.37 -12.01
CA GLY A 12 -3.86 6.58 -11.36
C GLY A 12 -4.57 6.87 -10.04
N ILE A 13 -5.90 6.80 -10.01
CA ILE A 13 -6.70 6.98 -8.79
C ILE A 13 -6.34 5.89 -7.76
N ALA A 14 -6.30 4.62 -8.16
CA ALA A 14 -5.96 3.52 -7.27
C ALA A 14 -4.54 3.68 -6.68
N HIS A 15 -3.59 4.11 -7.50
CA HIS A 15 -2.21 4.38 -7.09
C HIS A 15 -2.13 5.55 -6.10
N SER A 16 -2.81 6.67 -6.40
CA SER A 16 -2.87 7.83 -5.50
C SER A 16 -3.53 7.48 -4.16
N LEU A 17 -4.61 6.69 -4.18
CA LEU A 17 -5.28 6.23 -2.96
C LEU A 17 -4.34 5.34 -2.13
N ASN A 18 -3.61 4.43 -2.76
CA ASN A 18 -2.59 3.63 -2.09
C ASN A 18 -1.50 4.52 -1.43
N HIS A 19 -1.03 5.55 -2.13
CA HIS A 19 -0.05 6.49 -1.57
C HIS A 19 -0.59 7.37 -0.43
N SER A 20 -1.89 7.68 -0.43
CA SER A 20 -2.50 8.49 0.63
C SER A 20 -2.28 7.92 2.03
N LEU A 21 -2.26 6.58 2.17
CA LEU A 21 -2.01 5.91 3.44
C LEU A 21 -0.62 6.21 4.01
N PHE A 22 0.39 6.32 3.13
CA PHE A 22 1.76 6.66 3.53
C PHE A 22 1.91 8.11 3.97
N LEU A 23 1.03 9.00 3.51
CA LEU A 23 1.05 10.41 3.88
C LEU A 23 0.28 10.67 5.17
N VAL A 24 -0.84 9.97 5.36
CA VAL A 24 -1.75 10.20 6.50
C VAL A 24 -1.28 9.48 7.76
N LEU A 25 -0.70 8.28 7.65
CA LEU A 25 -0.32 7.49 8.83
C LEU A 25 0.79 8.12 9.70
N PRO A 26 1.93 8.58 9.15
CA PRO A 26 3.05 9.08 9.97
C PRO A 26 2.69 10.17 10.99
N PRO A 27 1.95 11.25 10.64
CA PRO A 27 1.57 12.26 11.62
C PRO A 27 0.57 11.76 12.67
N LEU A 28 -0.15 10.67 12.41
CA LEU A 28 -1.17 10.11 13.31
C LEU A 28 -0.62 9.01 14.22
N LEU A 29 0.60 8.51 14.02
CA LEU A 29 1.14 7.39 14.79
C LEU A 29 1.19 7.67 16.30
N GLY A 30 1.39 8.93 16.71
CA GLY A 30 1.32 9.33 18.12
C GLY A 30 -0.09 9.17 18.69
N ASN A 31 -1.10 9.72 18.01
CA ASN A 31 -2.50 9.58 18.42
C ASN A 31 -2.93 8.11 18.47
N ILE A 32 -2.51 7.31 17.49
CA ILE A 32 -2.78 5.86 17.45
C ILE A 32 -2.13 5.15 18.64
N ALA A 33 -0.90 5.54 19.01
CA ALA A 33 -0.23 4.97 20.17
C ALA A 33 -0.98 5.28 21.47
N ASP A 34 -1.41 6.54 21.63
CA ASP A 34 -2.16 7.00 22.80
C ASP A 34 -3.53 6.29 22.90
N ASP A 35 -4.30 6.24 21.81
CA ASP A 35 -5.61 5.60 21.75
C ASP A 35 -5.55 4.10 22.05
N LEU A 36 -4.46 3.43 21.67
CA LEU A 36 -4.23 2.01 21.92
C LEU A 36 -3.52 1.74 23.27
N GLY A 37 -3.19 2.78 24.05
CA GLY A 37 -2.49 2.65 25.32
C GLY A 37 -1.10 2.00 25.18
N THR A 38 -0.41 2.24 24.07
CA THR A 38 0.88 1.64 23.74
C THR A 38 1.98 2.70 23.61
N SER A 39 3.23 2.26 23.39
CA SER A 39 4.37 3.18 23.23
C SER A 39 4.66 3.48 21.77
N LEU A 40 5.28 4.64 21.52
CA LEU A 40 5.82 5.00 20.20
C LEU A 40 6.80 3.95 19.66
N THR A 41 7.54 3.26 20.53
CA THR A 41 8.44 2.17 20.12
C THR A 41 7.68 1.01 19.50
N VAL A 42 6.55 0.61 20.11
CA VAL A 42 5.72 -0.50 19.60
C VAL A 42 5.07 -0.11 18.27
N ILE A 43 4.46 1.08 18.18
CA ILE A 43 3.86 1.56 16.92
C ILE A 43 4.91 1.79 15.84
N GLY A 44 6.10 2.27 16.20
CA GLY A 44 7.23 2.42 15.29
C GLY A 44 7.71 1.08 14.72
N LEU A 45 7.79 0.04 15.56
CA LEU A 45 8.13 -1.32 15.11
C LEU A 45 7.07 -1.89 14.17
N ILE A 46 5.78 -1.75 14.54
CA ILE A 46 4.66 -2.18 13.68
C ILE A 46 4.74 -1.48 12.32
N SER A 47 4.87 -0.16 12.32
CA SER A 47 4.99 0.65 11.10
C SER A 47 6.18 0.22 10.25
N THR A 48 7.32 -0.07 10.88
CA THR A 48 8.52 -0.56 10.19
C THR A 48 8.26 -1.89 9.50
N ILE A 49 7.66 -2.86 10.20
CA ILE A 49 7.31 -4.17 9.63
C ILE A 49 6.32 -3.97 8.47
N THR A 50 5.27 -3.18 8.66
CA THR A 50 4.27 -2.89 7.62
C THR A 50 4.91 -2.32 6.36
N PHE A 51 5.77 -1.29 6.49
CA PHE A 51 6.41 -0.67 5.32
C PHE A 51 7.46 -1.56 4.68
N LEU A 52 8.15 -2.40 5.45
CA LEU A 52 9.08 -3.39 4.92
C LEU A 52 8.34 -4.48 4.14
N THR A 53 7.22 -4.99 4.65
CA THR A 53 6.34 -5.93 3.93
C THR A 53 5.82 -5.30 2.64
N TYR A 54 5.36 -4.05 2.70
CA TYR A 54 4.90 -3.32 1.51
C TYR A 54 6.01 -3.18 0.47
N GLY A 55 7.20 -2.68 0.87
CA GLY A 55 8.32 -2.49 -0.05
C GLY A 55 8.81 -3.79 -0.66
N THR A 56 8.91 -4.86 0.14
CA THR A 56 9.27 -6.20 -0.35
C THR A 56 8.23 -6.73 -1.33
N GLY A 57 6.94 -6.56 -1.02
CA GLY A 57 5.85 -6.92 -1.91
C GLY A 57 5.90 -6.17 -3.24
N ALA A 58 6.23 -4.87 -3.23
CA ALA A 58 6.39 -4.06 -4.44
C ALA A 58 7.54 -4.55 -5.33
N LEU A 59 8.67 -4.95 -4.73
CA LEU A 59 9.81 -5.53 -5.47
C LEU A 59 9.47 -6.87 -6.12
N ILE A 60 8.71 -7.72 -5.43
CA ILE A 60 8.31 -9.05 -5.94
C ILE A 60 7.15 -8.92 -6.93
N GLY A 61 6.26 -7.95 -6.74
CA GLY A 61 5.01 -7.79 -7.48
C GLY A 61 5.18 -7.59 -8.97
N GLY A 62 6.24 -6.89 -9.41
CA GLY A 62 6.58 -6.71 -10.83
C GLY A 62 6.88 -8.05 -11.52
N PRO A 63 7.97 -8.75 -11.14
CA PRO A 63 8.31 -10.05 -11.71
C PRO A 63 7.20 -11.10 -11.60
N LEU A 64 6.42 -11.07 -10.51
CA LEU A 64 5.28 -11.97 -10.34
C LEU A 64 4.15 -11.65 -11.33
N SER A 65 3.86 -10.37 -11.56
CA SER A 65 2.87 -9.90 -12.54
C SER A 65 3.29 -10.23 -13.97
N ASP A 66 4.58 -10.15 -14.28
CA ASP A 66 5.12 -10.52 -15.60
C ASP A 66 4.93 -12.02 -15.88
N ARG A 67 5.02 -12.87 -14.85
CA ARG A 67 4.88 -14.33 -14.99
C ARG A 67 3.43 -14.82 -14.96
N LEU A 68 2.59 -14.24 -14.10
CA LEU A 68 1.23 -14.75 -13.81
C LEU A 68 0.11 -13.88 -14.39
N GLY A 69 0.45 -12.71 -14.92
CA GLY A 69 -0.47 -11.70 -15.42
C GLY A 69 -0.86 -10.67 -14.36
N SER A 70 -0.76 -9.38 -14.71
CA SER A 70 -0.99 -8.23 -13.81
C SER A 70 -2.37 -8.23 -13.15
N VAL A 71 -3.43 -8.53 -13.90
CA VAL A 71 -4.81 -8.56 -13.36
C VAL A 71 -4.99 -9.70 -12.35
N LYS A 72 -4.37 -10.86 -12.59
CA LYS A 72 -4.47 -12.01 -11.69
C LYS A 72 -3.76 -11.74 -10.38
N VAL A 73 -2.56 -11.15 -10.44
CA VAL A 73 -1.79 -10.78 -9.25
C VAL A 73 -2.49 -9.68 -8.46
N ALA A 74 -3.02 -8.65 -9.13
CA ALA A 74 -3.77 -7.57 -8.48
C ALA A 74 -5.02 -8.08 -7.73
N ARG A 75 -5.75 -9.06 -8.28
CA ARG A 75 -6.92 -9.64 -7.62
C ARG A 75 -6.60 -10.37 -6.32
N ILE A 76 -5.43 -11.00 -6.23
CA ILE A 76 -4.98 -11.67 -5.00
C ILE A 76 -4.69 -10.65 -3.89
N ASN A 77 -4.24 -9.44 -4.25
CA ASN A 77 -3.98 -8.37 -3.28
C ASN A 77 -5.27 -7.74 -2.71
N ILE A 78 -6.33 -7.69 -3.53
CA ILE A 78 -7.64 -7.13 -3.15
C ILE A 78 -8.53 -8.16 -2.42
N GLY A 79 -8.22 -9.45 -2.51
CA GLY A 79 -9.00 -10.57 -1.96
C GLY A 79 -8.58 -11.03 -0.58
#